data_AF-A0A2B7Y4C8-F1
#
_entry.id   AF-A0A2B7Y4C8-F1
#
_cell.length_a   1.000
_cell.length_b   1.000
_cell.length_c   1.000
_cell.angle_alpha   90.00
_cell.angle_beta   90.00
_cell.angle_gamma   90.00
#
_symmetry.space_group_name_H-M   'P 1'
#
loop_
_entity.id
_entity.type
_entity.pdbx_description
1 polymer ?
#
loop_
_entity_poly.entity_id
_entity_poly.type
_entity_poly.pdbx_seq_one_letter_code
_entity_poly.pdbx_strand_id
1 'polypeptide(L)'
;MTTAEMVTYMKEVANIGGELTVDERNLLSVAYKNVVGTRRASWRIISSIEQKEDSKGSEKHVEIIGDYRQKIETELEKVCQDVLEVLDNSLIPKAESGESKVFYHKMKGDYHRYLAEFASGNKRKVAATAAHEAYKNATDVAQTELTPTHPIRLGLALNFSVFYYEILNSPDRACHLAKQAFDDAIAELDSLSEESYRDSTLIMQLLRDNLTLWTSSDGGEPEAAPAAESKEDKPAEPEAAAAPAPEETKPAAAAAAPAAPES
;
A
#
# COMPACT_ATOMS: atom_id res chain seq x y z
N MET A 1 -3.74 21.32 5.05
CA MET A 1 -4.50 20.14 5.45
C MET A 1 -3.50 19.04 5.79
N THR A 2 -3.46 18.60 7.04
CA THR A 2 -2.62 17.46 7.44
C THR A 2 -3.22 16.17 6.87
N THR A 3 -2.40 15.12 6.68
CA THR A 3 -2.88 13.81 6.21
C THR A 3 -3.92 13.19 7.14
N ALA A 4 -3.88 13.52 8.44
CA ALA A 4 -4.88 13.12 9.42
C ALA A 4 -6.22 13.85 9.24
N GLU A 5 -6.22 15.15 8.92
CA GLU A 5 -7.44 15.88 8.58
C GLU A 5 -8.09 15.32 7.32
N MET A 6 -7.27 14.98 6.31
CA MET A 6 -7.74 14.36 5.07
C MET A 6 -8.48 13.04 5.32
N VAL A 7 -7.99 12.20 6.24
CA VAL A 7 -8.70 10.97 6.66
C VAL A 7 -10.09 11.33 7.19
N THR A 8 -10.20 12.28 8.12
CA THR A 8 -11.49 12.67 8.71
C THR A 8 -12.52 13.08 7.64
N TYR A 9 -12.15 13.96 6.72
CA TYR A 9 -13.08 14.40 5.66
C TYR A 9 -13.42 13.27 4.69
N MET A 10 -12.44 12.44 4.29
CA MET A 10 -12.72 11.33 3.36
C MET A 10 -13.60 10.24 3.98
N LYS A 11 -13.59 10.09 5.31
CA LYS A 11 -14.56 9.24 6.02
C LYS A 11 -15.97 9.80 5.96
N GLU A 12 -16.13 11.11 6.09
CA GLU A 12 -17.45 11.75 5.93
C GLU A 12 -17.97 11.52 4.52
N VAL A 13 -17.13 11.72 3.49
CA VAL A 13 -17.48 11.42 2.10
C VAL A 13 -17.91 9.96 1.93
N ALA A 14 -17.16 9.00 2.47
CA ALA A 14 -17.53 7.58 2.43
C ALA A 14 -18.89 7.27 3.11
N ASN A 15 -19.28 8.07 4.11
CA ASN A 15 -20.50 7.89 4.88
C ASN A 15 -21.73 8.61 4.32
N ILE A 16 -21.55 9.64 3.48
CA ILE A 16 -22.65 10.41 2.87
C ILE A 16 -23.50 9.54 1.91
N GLY A 17 -22.97 8.43 1.42
CA GLY A 17 -23.70 7.47 0.58
C GLY A 17 -23.29 7.53 -0.90
N GLY A 18 -23.49 6.42 -1.62
CA GLY A 18 -23.04 6.26 -3.01
C GLY A 18 -21.66 5.60 -3.16
N GLU A 19 -21.33 5.21 -4.39
CA GLU A 19 -20.01 4.74 -4.78
C GLU A 19 -19.06 5.95 -4.89
N LEU A 20 -17.84 5.83 -4.37
CA LEU A 20 -16.83 6.87 -4.52
C LEU A 20 -16.35 6.94 -5.97
N THR A 21 -16.12 8.15 -6.45
CA THR A 21 -15.39 8.37 -7.71
C THR A 21 -13.96 7.86 -7.59
N VAL A 22 -13.29 7.70 -8.75
CA VAL A 22 -11.88 7.28 -8.80
C VAL A 22 -10.98 8.21 -7.99
N ASP A 23 -11.19 9.52 -8.09
CA ASP A 23 -10.40 10.53 -7.37
C ASP A 23 -10.63 10.48 -5.86
N GLU A 24 -11.88 10.35 -5.42
CA GLU A 24 -12.21 10.21 -3.99
C GLU A 24 -11.64 8.92 -3.40
N ARG A 25 -11.75 7.80 -4.14
CA ARG A 25 -11.17 6.52 -3.77
C ARG A 25 -9.64 6.61 -3.63
N ASN A 26 -8.99 7.27 -4.58
CA ASN A 26 -7.55 7.49 -4.57
C ASN A 26 -7.13 8.39 -3.39
N LEU A 27 -7.87 9.48 -3.14
CA LEU A 27 -7.59 10.41 -2.05
C LEU A 27 -7.71 9.74 -0.68
N LEU A 28 -8.77 8.96 -0.45
CA LEU A 28 -8.96 8.17 0.76
C LEU A 28 -7.77 7.20 0.98
N SER A 29 -7.39 6.47 -0.07
CA SER A 29 -6.29 5.51 -0.01
C SER A 29 -4.95 6.17 0.31
N VAL A 30 -4.63 7.29 -0.35
CA VAL A 30 -3.41 8.06 -0.08
C VAL A 30 -3.39 8.60 1.35
N ALA A 31 -4.52 9.13 1.84
CA ALA A 31 -4.64 9.66 3.19
C ALA A 31 -4.29 8.59 4.24
N TYR A 32 -4.97 7.44 4.20
CA TYR A 32 -4.71 6.36 5.15
C TYR A 32 -3.34 5.71 4.95
N LYS A 33 -2.85 5.58 3.70
CA LYS A 33 -1.51 5.03 3.41
C LYS A 33 -0.40 5.89 4.03
N ASN A 34 -0.53 7.21 4.00
CA ASN A 34 0.45 8.12 4.60
C ASN A 34 0.46 8.03 6.12
N VAL A 35 -0.72 8.03 6.75
CA VAL A 35 -0.85 7.92 8.21
C VAL A 35 -0.29 6.59 8.71
N VAL A 36 -0.68 5.47 8.10
CA VAL A 36 -0.19 4.13 8.51
C VAL A 36 1.29 3.93 8.16
N GLY A 37 1.74 4.46 7.02
CA GLY A 37 3.13 4.33 6.56
C GLY A 37 4.13 4.97 7.54
N THR A 38 3.82 6.18 8.00
CA THR A 38 4.65 6.90 8.99
C THR A 38 4.78 6.13 10.31
N ARG A 39 3.66 5.56 10.77
CA ARG A 39 3.62 4.77 12.01
C ARG A 39 4.30 3.42 11.85
N ARG A 40 4.15 2.73 10.72
CA ARG A 40 4.85 1.47 10.43
C ARG A 40 6.37 1.67 10.36
N ALA A 41 6.84 2.75 9.75
CA ALA A 41 8.26 3.09 9.74
C ALA A 41 8.80 3.31 11.16
N SER A 42 8.07 4.07 11.98
CA SER A 42 8.42 4.30 13.39
C SER A 42 8.46 2.99 14.18
N TRP A 43 7.47 2.11 13.99
CA TRP A 43 7.43 0.80 14.64
C TRP A 43 8.62 -0.08 14.26
N ARG A 44 9.00 -0.16 12.98
CA ARG A 44 10.18 -0.92 12.53
C ARG A 44 11.47 -0.43 13.18
N ILE A 45 11.66 0.90 13.24
CA ILE A 45 12.84 1.51 13.85
C ILE A 45 12.90 1.16 15.33
N ILE A 46 11.81 1.37 16.07
CA ILE A 46 11.77 1.09 17.52
C ILE A 46 11.95 -0.40 17.80
N SER A 47 11.31 -1.29 17.05
CA SER A 47 11.48 -2.74 17.19
C SER A 47 12.94 -3.17 16.95
N SER A 48 13.61 -2.57 15.96
CA SER A 48 15.04 -2.83 15.71
C SER A 48 15.94 -2.34 16.85
N ILE A 49 15.62 -1.19 17.45
CA ILE A 49 16.36 -0.65 18.60
C ILE A 49 16.15 -1.53 19.84
N GLU A 50 14.92 -1.95 20.11
CA GLU A 50 14.59 -2.86 21.22
C GLU A 50 15.41 -4.16 21.11
N GLN A 51 15.42 -4.79 19.93
CA GLN A 51 16.18 -6.01 19.68
C GLN A 51 17.69 -5.81 19.88
N LYS A 52 18.23 -4.64 19.48
CA LYS A 52 19.65 -4.31 19.68
C LYS A 52 19.98 -4.10 21.16
N GLU A 53 19.12 -3.43 21.92
CA GLU A 53 19.33 -3.22 23.36
C GLU A 53 19.16 -4.52 24.16
N ASP A 54 18.25 -5.40 23.75
CA ASP A 54 18.06 -6.72 24.34
C ASP A 54 19.32 -7.59 24.20
N SER A 55 19.95 -7.56 23.03
CA SER A 55 21.22 -8.27 22.79
C SER A 55 22.40 -7.77 23.66
N LYS A 56 22.30 -6.56 24.25
CA LYS A 56 23.30 -5.99 25.16
C LYS A 56 23.02 -6.31 26.63
N GLY A 57 21.88 -6.91 26.96
CA GLY A 57 21.48 -7.23 28.33
C GLY A 57 21.05 -6.03 29.17
N SER A 58 20.64 -4.90 28.54
CA SER A 58 20.19 -3.70 29.27
C SER A 58 18.69 -3.76 29.58
N GLU A 59 18.30 -4.55 30.59
CA GLU A 59 16.88 -4.82 30.92
C GLU A 59 16.02 -3.56 31.08
N LYS A 60 16.54 -2.52 31.76
CA LYS A 60 15.81 -1.26 31.96
C LYS A 60 15.57 -0.48 30.67
N HIS A 61 16.52 -0.51 29.73
CA HIS A 61 16.32 0.15 28.44
C HIS A 61 15.31 -0.61 27.60
N VAL A 62 15.39 -1.95 27.59
CA VAL A 62 14.45 -2.82 26.88
C VAL A 62 13.03 -2.58 27.36
N GLU A 63 12.80 -2.48 28.67
CA GLU A 63 11.50 -2.18 29.25
C GLU A 63 10.92 -0.84 28.74
N ILE A 64 11.70 0.24 28.82
CA ILE A 64 11.27 1.58 28.38
C ILE A 64 10.99 1.61 26.86
N ILE A 65 11.83 0.96 26.06
CA ILE A 65 11.66 0.91 24.61
C ILE A 65 10.45 0.05 24.25
N GLY A 66 10.24 -1.07 24.94
CA GLY A 66 9.09 -1.95 24.77
C GLY A 66 7.76 -1.26 25.08
N ASP A 67 7.70 -0.43 26.12
CA ASP A 67 6.53 0.40 26.43
C ASP A 67 6.22 1.37 25.29
N TYR A 68 7.24 2.01 24.73
CA TYR A 68 7.07 2.91 23.59
C TYR A 68 6.65 2.17 22.31
N ARG A 69 7.22 0.98 22.06
CA ARG A 69 6.78 0.12 20.95
C ARG A 69 5.29 -0.21 21.08
N GLN A 70 4.83 -0.64 22.25
CA GLN A 70 3.41 -0.97 22.50
C GLN A 70 2.47 0.23 22.27
N LYS A 71 2.92 1.45 22.62
CA LYS A 71 2.16 2.66 22.30
C LYS A 71 2.02 2.86 20.79
N ILE A 72 3.09 2.68 20.02
CA ILE A 72 3.04 2.77 18.55
C ILE A 72 2.14 1.68 17.97
N GLU A 73 2.21 0.45 18.49
CA GLU A 73 1.34 -0.66 18.06
C GLU A 73 -0.13 -0.36 18.31
N THR A 74 -0.48 0.24 19.45
CA THR A 74 -1.85 0.65 19.75
C THR A 74 -2.35 1.71 18.78
N GLU A 75 -1.50 2.69 18.44
CA GLU A 75 -1.84 3.71 17.44
C GLU A 75 -2.01 3.12 16.04
N LEU A 76 -1.13 2.18 15.65
CA LEU A 76 -1.23 1.43 14.39
C LEU A 76 -2.50 0.59 14.31
N GLU A 77 -2.80 -0.16 15.37
CA GLU A 77 -4.01 -0.99 15.47
C GLU A 77 -5.24 -0.10 15.31
N LYS A 78 -5.29 1.05 15.98
CA LYS A 78 -6.41 2.00 15.86
C LYS A 78 -6.59 2.50 14.43
N VAL A 79 -5.51 2.91 13.74
CA VAL A 79 -5.59 3.38 12.35
C VAL A 79 -6.04 2.27 11.41
N CYS A 80 -5.57 1.04 11.62
CA CYS A 80 -5.98 -0.10 10.80
C CYS A 80 -7.45 -0.46 11.03
N GLN A 81 -7.92 -0.50 12.28
CA GLN A 81 -9.33 -0.77 12.57
C GLN A 81 -10.24 0.32 12.02
N ASP A 82 -9.84 1.58 12.12
CA ASP A 82 -10.61 2.72 11.61
C ASP A 82 -10.94 2.59 10.11
N VAL A 83 -9.96 2.21 9.30
CA VAL A 83 -10.19 2.03 7.85
C VAL A 83 -10.90 0.73 7.52
N LEU A 84 -10.67 -0.34 8.29
CA LEU A 84 -11.40 -1.61 8.13
C LEU A 84 -12.89 -1.43 8.39
N GLU A 85 -13.26 -0.64 9.41
CA GLU A 85 -14.65 -0.28 9.68
C GLU A 85 -15.29 0.50 8.54
N VAL A 86 -14.56 1.45 7.94
CA VAL A 86 -15.06 2.23 6.78
C VAL A 86 -15.22 1.32 5.56
N LEU A 87 -14.28 0.41 5.33
CA LEU A 87 -14.35 -0.56 4.22
C LEU A 87 -15.58 -1.48 4.37
N ASP A 88 -15.77 -2.05 5.56
CA ASP A 88 -16.82 -3.05 5.79
C ASP A 88 -18.22 -2.45 5.86
N ASN A 89 -18.37 -1.26 6.45
CA ASN A 89 -19.68 -0.65 6.65
C ASN A 89 -20.12 0.25 5.48
N SER A 90 -19.17 0.88 4.78
CA SER A 90 -19.48 1.97 3.86
C SER A 90 -19.03 1.71 2.43
N LEU A 91 -17.83 1.16 2.19
CA LEU A 91 -17.24 1.12 0.83
C LEU A 91 -17.50 -0.19 0.08
N ILE A 92 -17.15 -1.33 0.69
CA ILE A 92 -17.35 -2.65 0.06
C ILE A 92 -18.83 -2.90 -0.27
N PRO A 93 -19.81 -2.62 0.61
CA PRO A 93 -21.22 -2.85 0.29
C PRO A 93 -21.76 -1.99 -0.86
N LYS A 94 -21.10 -0.86 -1.19
CA LYS A 94 -21.53 0.09 -2.22
C LYS A 94 -20.72 -0.01 -3.51
N ALA A 95 -19.76 -0.93 -3.58
CA ALA A 95 -18.89 -1.09 -4.74
C ALA A 95 -19.62 -1.83 -5.87
N GLU A 96 -19.84 -1.16 -7.00
CA GLU A 96 -20.58 -1.72 -8.13
C GLU A 96 -19.64 -2.27 -9.20
N SER A 97 -18.57 -1.54 -9.51
CA SER A 97 -17.58 -1.91 -10.52
C SER A 97 -16.55 -2.95 -10.05
N GLY A 98 -15.99 -3.73 -10.98
CA GLY A 98 -14.87 -4.63 -10.70
C GLY A 98 -13.67 -3.92 -10.12
N GLU A 99 -13.35 -2.74 -10.66
CA GLU A 99 -12.25 -1.92 -10.13
C GLU A 99 -12.46 -1.55 -8.66
N SER A 100 -13.64 -1.04 -8.28
CA SER A 100 -13.89 -0.60 -6.91
C SER A 100 -13.90 -1.78 -5.95
N LYS A 101 -14.51 -2.92 -6.33
CA LYS A 101 -14.48 -4.16 -5.54
C LYS A 101 -13.05 -4.64 -5.29
N VAL A 102 -12.25 -4.76 -6.36
CA VAL A 102 -10.85 -5.22 -6.25
C VAL A 102 -10.04 -4.23 -5.40
N PHE A 103 -10.22 -2.93 -5.61
CA PHE A 103 -9.53 -1.89 -4.86
C PHE A 103 -9.81 -1.99 -3.35
N TYR A 104 -11.08 -2.07 -2.94
CA TYR A 104 -11.45 -2.10 -1.54
C TYR A 104 -11.09 -3.43 -0.87
N HIS A 105 -11.25 -4.58 -1.54
CA HIS A 105 -10.81 -5.86 -0.99
C HIS A 105 -9.28 -5.95 -0.87
N LYS A 106 -8.54 -5.42 -1.86
CA LYS A 106 -7.08 -5.29 -1.76
C LYS A 106 -6.69 -4.42 -0.57
N MET A 107 -7.35 -3.27 -0.40
CA MET A 107 -7.11 -2.36 0.73
C MET A 107 -7.40 -3.06 2.06
N LYS A 108 -8.51 -3.80 2.17
CA LYS A 108 -8.82 -4.63 3.35
C LYS A 108 -7.72 -5.64 3.65
N GLY A 109 -7.20 -6.32 2.62
CA GLY A 109 -6.05 -7.23 2.73
C GLY A 109 -4.80 -6.53 3.24
N ASP A 110 -4.49 -5.33 2.71
CA ASP A 110 -3.36 -4.51 3.14
C ASP A 110 -3.42 -4.14 4.63
N TYR A 111 -4.57 -3.70 5.13
CA TYR A 111 -4.70 -3.30 6.54
C TYR A 111 -4.71 -4.48 7.50
N HIS A 112 -5.29 -5.62 7.13
CA HIS A 112 -5.12 -6.85 7.92
C HIS A 112 -3.68 -7.38 7.89
N ARG A 113 -2.97 -7.25 6.75
CA ARG A 113 -1.54 -7.56 6.68
C ARG A 113 -0.74 -6.68 7.63
N TYR A 114 -1.00 -5.37 7.65
CA TYR A 114 -0.32 -4.46 8.59
C TYR A 114 -0.57 -4.85 10.05
N LEU A 115 -1.79 -5.25 10.41
CA LEU A 115 -2.08 -5.81 11.74
C LEU A 115 -1.27 -7.08 12.02
N ALA A 116 -1.12 -7.97 11.04
CA ALA A 116 -0.37 -9.21 11.19
C ALA A 116 1.15 -9.01 11.34
N GLU A 117 1.70 -7.88 10.88
CA GLU A 117 3.15 -7.57 10.98
C GLU A 117 3.62 -7.51 12.44
N PHE A 118 2.86 -6.85 13.30
CA PHE A 118 3.23 -6.61 14.70
C PHE A 118 2.42 -7.44 15.71
N ALA A 119 1.31 -8.02 15.30
CA ALA A 119 0.55 -8.90 16.19
C ALA A 119 1.29 -10.21 16.50
N SER A 120 0.94 -10.81 17.64
CA SER A 120 1.47 -12.10 18.10
C SER A 120 0.35 -13.09 18.44
N GLY A 121 0.69 -14.38 18.54
CA GLY A 121 -0.22 -15.45 18.94
C GLY A 121 -1.51 -15.50 18.11
N ASN A 122 -2.66 -15.59 18.80
CA ASN A 122 -3.95 -15.71 18.13
C ASN A 122 -4.34 -14.46 17.32
N LYS A 123 -3.97 -13.25 17.80
CA LYS A 123 -4.23 -12.00 17.06
C LYS A 123 -3.57 -12.01 15.68
N ARG A 124 -2.30 -12.47 15.61
CA ARG A 124 -1.58 -12.62 14.34
C ARG A 124 -2.29 -13.59 13.39
N LYS A 125 -2.72 -14.74 13.91
CA LYS A 125 -3.42 -15.76 13.11
C LYS A 125 -4.73 -15.23 12.52
N VAL A 126 -5.53 -14.54 13.33
CA VAL A 126 -6.79 -13.93 12.88
C VAL A 126 -6.53 -12.86 11.81
N ALA A 127 -5.59 -11.95 12.04
CA ALA A 127 -5.23 -10.92 11.08
C ALA A 127 -4.70 -11.51 9.76
N ALA A 128 -3.82 -12.51 9.81
CA ALA A 128 -3.30 -13.17 8.63
C ALA A 128 -4.39 -13.92 7.83
N THR A 129 -5.33 -14.57 8.53
CA THR A 129 -6.45 -15.26 7.86
C THR A 129 -7.36 -14.25 7.16
N ALA A 130 -7.73 -13.16 7.83
CA ALA A 130 -8.55 -12.11 7.24
C ALA A 130 -7.85 -11.40 6.07
N ALA A 131 -6.54 -11.19 6.15
CA ALA A 131 -5.76 -10.65 5.03
C ALA A 131 -5.78 -11.57 3.82
N HIS A 132 -5.57 -12.88 4.04
CA HIS A 132 -5.60 -13.88 2.97
C HIS A 132 -6.96 -13.96 2.30
N GLU A 133 -8.05 -14.00 3.08
CA GLU A 133 -9.43 -14.00 2.56
C GLU A 133 -9.73 -12.75 1.73
N ALA A 134 -9.33 -11.57 2.22
CA ALA A 134 -9.56 -10.31 1.50
C ALA A 134 -8.78 -10.25 0.18
N TYR A 135 -7.50 -10.64 0.17
CA TYR A 135 -6.71 -10.71 -1.07
C TYR A 135 -7.24 -11.76 -2.04
N LYS A 136 -7.71 -12.91 -1.54
CA LYS A 136 -8.33 -13.94 -2.38
C LYS A 136 -9.60 -13.42 -3.04
N ASN A 137 -10.51 -12.80 -2.28
CA ASN A 137 -11.72 -12.20 -2.83
C ASN A 137 -11.40 -11.14 -3.89
N ALA A 138 -10.38 -10.30 -3.65
CA ALA A 138 -9.91 -9.35 -4.64
C ALA A 138 -9.37 -10.04 -5.91
N THR A 139 -8.67 -11.16 -5.76
CA THR A 139 -8.07 -11.91 -6.88
C THR A 139 -9.13 -12.57 -7.74
N ASP A 140 -10.15 -13.16 -7.12
CA ASP A 140 -11.25 -13.83 -7.83
C ASP A 140 -12.03 -12.83 -8.71
N VAL A 141 -12.28 -11.62 -8.20
CA VAL A 141 -12.90 -10.53 -8.99
C VAL A 141 -11.93 -10.01 -10.06
N ALA A 142 -10.66 -9.75 -9.72
CA ALA A 142 -9.69 -9.21 -10.65
C ALA A 142 -9.41 -10.13 -11.86
N GLN A 143 -9.49 -11.44 -11.67
CA GLN A 143 -9.29 -12.43 -12.75
C GLN A 143 -10.40 -12.38 -13.80
N THR A 144 -11.60 -11.95 -13.42
CA THR A 144 -12.78 -11.95 -14.30
C THR A 144 -13.12 -10.57 -14.84
N GLU A 145 -12.81 -9.51 -14.09
CA GLU A 145 -13.24 -8.14 -14.42
C GLU A 145 -12.09 -7.21 -14.85
N LEU A 146 -10.82 -7.56 -14.63
CA LEU A 146 -9.66 -6.70 -14.95
C LEU A 146 -8.65 -7.41 -15.85
N THR A 147 -8.06 -6.69 -16.81
CA THR A 147 -6.98 -7.24 -17.66
C THR A 147 -5.72 -7.52 -16.83
N PRO A 148 -4.87 -8.48 -17.24
CA PRO A 148 -3.59 -8.76 -16.58
C PRO A 148 -2.68 -7.54 -16.41
N THR A 149 -2.76 -6.60 -17.35
CA THR A 149 -2.01 -5.34 -17.34
C THR A 149 -2.64 -4.26 -16.47
N HIS A 150 -3.86 -4.44 -15.96
CA HIS A 150 -4.54 -3.40 -15.19
C HIS A 150 -3.77 -3.04 -13.90
N PRO A 151 -3.45 -1.76 -13.62
CA PRO A 151 -2.63 -1.36 -12.48
C PRO A 151 -3.15 -1.85 -11.12
N ILE A 152 -4.47 -1.84 -10.90
CA ILE A 152 -5.08 -2.37 -9.67
C ILE A 152 -4.83 -3.89 -9.52
N ARG A 153 -4.91 -4.68 -10.60
CA ARG A 153 -4.67 -6.14 -10.58
C ARG A 153 -3.20 -6.44 -10.35
N LEU A 154 -2.30 -5.72 -11.01
CA LEU A 154 -0.84 -5.82 -10.77
C LEU A 154 -0.49 -5.45 -9.33
N GLY A 155 -1.03 -4.35 -8.82
CA GLY A 155 -0.81 -3.90 -7.44
C GLY A 155 -1.37 -4.89 -6.41
N LEU A 156 -2.47 -5.58 -6.72
CA LEU A 156 -2.98 -6.68 -5.90
C LEU A 156 -1.99 -7.85 -5.86
N ALA A 157 -1.50 -8.31 -7.02
CA ALA A 157 -0.52 -9.41 -7.08
C ALA A 157 0.78 -9.06 -6.34
N LEU A 158 1.25 -7.82 -6.49
CA LEU A 158 2.41 -7.31 -5.75
C LEU A 158 2.19 -7.41 -4.24
N ASN A 159 1.09 -6.88 -3.71
CA ASN A 159 0.86 -6.88 -2.27
C ASN A 159 0.56 -8.28 -1.72
N PHE A 160 -0.11 -9.13 -2.50
CA PHE A 160 -0.42 -10.50 -2.08
C PHE A 160 0.83 -11.40 -2.12
N SER A 161 1.76 -11.20 -3.06
CA SER A 161 3.05 -11.90 -3.04
C SER A 161 3.88 -11.50 -1.82
N VAL A 162 3.96 -10.20 -1.49
CA VAL A 162 4.59 -9.71 -0.25
C VAL A 162 3.94 -10.33 0.99
N PHE A 163 2.61 -10.47 1.02
CA PHE A 163 1.91 -11.15 2.11
C PHE A 163 2.35 -12.62 2.25
N TYR A 164 2.42 -13.37 1.14
CA TYR A 164 2.90 -14.76 1.18
C TYR A 164 4.33 -14.85 1.69
N TYR A 165 5.19 -13.91 1.31
CA TYR A 165 6.58 -13.87 1.74
C TYR A 165 6.72 -13.48 3.21
N GLU A 166 6.27 -12.29 3.61
CA GLU A 166 6.54 -11.70 4.92
C GLU A 166 5.64 -12.23 6.05
N ILE A 167 4.40 -12.61 5.74
CA ILE A 167 3.43 -13.01 6.79
C ILE A 167 3.27 -14.52 6.89
N LEU A 168 3.14 -15.19 5.74
CA LEU A 168 2.95 -16.65 5.69
C LEU A 168 4.26 -17.44 5.55
N ASN A 169 5.40 -16.76 5.44
CA ASN A 169 6.72 -17.39 5.30
C ASN A 169 6.72 -18.47 4.21
N SER A 170 6.10 -18.16 3.06
CA SER A 170 5.88 -19.07 1.93
C SER A 170 6.53 -18.49 0.66
N PRO A 171 7.88 -18.44 0.60
CA PRO A 171 8.61 -17.78 -0.49
C PRO A 171 8.29 -18.38 -1.87
N ASP A 172 8.14 -19.70 -1.97
CA ASP A 172 7.77 -20.37 -3.23
C ASP A 172 6.45 -19.83 -3.81
N ARG A 173 5.44 -19.66 -2.94
CA ARG A 173 4.13 -19.13 -3.34
C ARG A 173 4.22 -17.66 -3.71
N ALA A 174 4.99 -16.88 -2.96
CA ALA A 174 5.22 -15.47 -3.25
C ALA A 174 5.86 -15.28 -4.63
N CYS A 175 6.95 -16.00 -4.90
CA CYS A 175 7.66 -15.98 -6.18
C CYS A 175 6.78 -16.48 -7.33
N HIS A 176 6.03 -17.57 -7.12
CA HIS A 176 5.11 -18.09 -8.13
C HIS A 176 4.05 -17.05 -8.53
N LEU A 177 3.40 -16.44 -7.53
CA LEU A 177 2.36 -15.43 -7.76
C LEU A 177 2.91 -14.18 -8.46
N ALA A 178 4.06 -13.66 -7.98
CA ALA A 178 4.69 -12.48 -8.57
C ALA A 178 5.15 -12.74 -10.01
N LYS A 179 5.76 -13.91 -10.27
CA LYS A 179 6.21 -14.30 -11.61
C LYS A 179 5.04 -14.48 -12.56
N GLN A 180 3.98 -15.18 -12.14
CA GLN A 180 2.79 -15.37 -12.96
C GLN A 180 2.17 -14.02 -13.36
N ALA A 181 1.98 -13.10 -12.40
CA ALA A 181 1.43 -11.78 -12.70
C ALA A 181 2.31 -10.96 -13.65
N PHE A 182 3.64 -11.08 -13.53
CA PHE A 182 4.59 -10.43 -14.42
C PHE A 182 4.52 -11.00 -15.84
N ASP A 183 4.54 -12.34 -15.97
CA ASP A 183 4.51 -13.04 -17.26
C ASP A 183 3.17 -12.81 -18.00
N ASP A 184 2.04 -12.88 -17.27
CA ASP A 184 0.70 -12.60 -17.82
C ASP A 184 0.59 -11.15 -18.33
N ALA A 185 1.19 -10.18 -17.63
CA ALA A 185 1.17 -8.79 -18.04
C ALA A 185 2.10 -8.50 -19.23
N ILE A 186 3.26 -9.16 -19.33
CA ILE A 186 4.13 -9.06 -20.50
C ILE A 186 3.41 -9.52 -21.77
N ALA A 187 2.62 -10.59 -21.69
CA ALA A 187 1.92 -11.15 -22.84
C ALA A 187 0.91 -10.17 -23.49
N GLU A 188 0.43 -9.17 -22.75
CA GLU A 188 -0.58 -8.21 -23.21
C GLU A 188 -0.08 -6.75 -23.20
N LEU A 189 1.20 -6.52 -22.90
CA LEU A 189 1.76 -5.17 -22.67
C LEU A 189 1.69 -4.27 -23.90
N ASP A 190 1.86 -4.83 -25.10
CA ASP A 190 1.85 -4.10 -26.37
C ASP A 190 0.48 -3.50 -26.73
N SER A 191 -0.58 -3.88 -26.02
CA SER A 191 -1.95 -3.40 -26.25
C SER A 191 -2.33 -2.15 -25.44
N LEU A 192 -1.45 -1.67 -24.56
CA LEU A 192 -1.75 -0.57 -23.65
C LEU A 192 -1.67 0.82 -24.31
N SER A 193 -2.47 1.75 -23.83
CA SER A 193 -2.30 3.19 -24.08
C SER A 193 -1.09 3.73 -23.32
N GLU A 194 -0.52 4.86 -23.77
CA GLU A 194 0.66 5.46 -23.12
C GLU A 194 0.45 5.77 -21.63
N GLU A 195 -0.75 6.23 -21.26
CA GLU A 195 -1.10 6.56 -19.87
C GLU A 195 -1.10 5.30 -18.98
N SER A 196 -1.79 4.23 -19.40
CA SER A 196 -1.84 2.97 -18.66
C SER A 196 -0.50 2.22 -18.67
N TYR A 197 0.31 2.42 -19.71
CA TYR A 197 1.62 1.79 -19.84
C TYR A 197 2.58 2.24 -18.72
N ARG A 198 2.60 3.53 -18.39
CA ARG A 198 3.49 4.06 -17.34
C ARG A 198 3.20 3.45 -15.98
N ASP A 199 1.93 3.42 -15.57
CA ASP A 199 1.54 2.90 -14.26
C ASP A 199 1.76 1.39 -14.16
N SER A 200 1.42 0.65 -15.22
CA SER A 200 1.56 -0.80 -15.26
C SER A 200 3.04 -1.22 -15.20
N THR A 201 3.90 -0.56 -16.00
CA THR A 201 5.34 -0.87 -16.04
C THR A 201 6.05 -0.56 -14.73
N LEU A 202 5.65 0.51 -14.03
CA LEU A 202 6.18 0.81 -12.69
C LEU A 202 5.90 -0.33 -11.71
N ILE A 203 4.68 -0.88 -11.70
CA ILE A 203 4.33 -1.98 -10.80
C ILE A 203 5.01 -3.29 -11.21
N MET A 204 5.12 -3.55 -12.52
CA MET A 204 5.87 -4.71 -13.04
C MET A 204 7.34 -4.65 -12.65
N GLN A 205 7.95 -3.46 -12.63
CA GLN A 205 9.32 -3.29 -12.14
C GLN A 205 9.43 -3.68 -10.66
N LEU A 206 8.49 -3.24 -9.81
CA LEU A 206 8.46 -3.64 -8.40
C LEU A 206 8.30 -5.15 -8.19
N LEU A 207 7.48 -5.81 -9.01
CA LEU A 207 7.37 -7.28 -9.02
C LEU A 207 8.71 -7.94 -9.35
N ARG A 208 9.42 -7.43 -10.37
CA ARG A 208 10.74 -7.91 -10.78
C ARG A 208 11.80 -7.71 -9.69
N ASP A 209 11.77 -6.56 -9.03
CA ASP A 209 12.70 -6.23 -7.96
C ASP A 209 12.50 -7.17 -6.76
N ASN A 210 11.25 -7.41 -6.36
CA ASN A 210 10.91 -8.40 -5.33
C ASN A 210 11.38 -9.82 -5.70
N LEU A 211 11.12 -10.27 -6.93
CA LEU A 211 11.60 -11.58 -7.41
C LEU A 211 13.12 -11.70 -7.35
N THR A 212 13.84 -10.65 -7.74
CA THR A 212 15.31 -10.61 -7.69
C THR A 212 15.80 -10.70 -6.26
N LEU A 213 15.19 -9.95 -5.34
CA LEU A 213 15.54 -9.96 -3.92
C LEU A 213 15.29 -11.34 -3.28
N TRP A 214 14.15 -11.96 -3.56
CA TRP A 214 13.76 -13.24 -2.96
C TRP A 214 14.55 -14.42 -3.53
N THR A 215 14.95 -14.39 -4.80
CA THR A 215 15.70 -15.48 -5.44
C THR A 215 17.21 -15.35 -5.31
N SER A 216 17.75 -14.14 -5.10
CA SER A 216 19.17 -13.95 -4.80
C SER A 216 19.57 -14.46 -3.41
N SER A 217 18.61 -14.55 -2.48
CA SER A 217 18.82 -15.10 -1.14
C SER A 217 18.91 -16.63 -1.11
N ASP A 218 18.42 -17.33 -2.15
CA ASP A 218 18.46 -18.80 -2.27
C ASP A 218 19.77 -19.35 -2.87
N GLY A 219 20.73 -18.47 -3.20
CA GLY A 219 22.01 -18.82 -3.82
C GLY A 219 23.17 -19.16 -2.87
N GLY A 220 22.97 -19.27 -1.56
CA GLY A 220 24.06 -19.52 -0.61
C GLY A 220 23.62 -20.07 0.75
N GLU A 221 23.93 -21.36 0.95
CA GLU A 221 24.12 -22.16 2.18
C GLU A 221 23.30 -21.89 3.47
N PRO A 222 22.84 -22.95 4.18
CA PRO A 222 22.22 -22.82 5.49
C PRO A 222 23.29 -22.81 6.61
N GLU A 223 23.58 -21.66 7.24
CA GLU A 223 23.83 -21.55 8.69
C GLU A 223 24.11 -20.12 9.18
N ALA A 224 23.55 -19.80 10.36
CA ALA A 224 24.04 -18.91 11.42
C ALA A 224 24.56 -17.48 11.08
N ALA A 225 23.89 -16.48 11.67
CA ALA A 225 24.50 -15.17 11.99
C ALA A 225 25.67 -15.35 13.01
N PRO A 226 26.57 -14.36 13.23
CA PRO A 226 26.54 -12.95 12.78
C PRO A 226 27.90 -12.36 12.29
N ALA A 227 27.86 -11.20 11.63
CA ALA A 227 28.57 -9.95 11.99
C ALA A 227 28.63 -8.97 10.81
N ALA A 228 28.56 -7.68 11.15
CA ALA A 228 28.33 -6.53 10.30
C ALA A 228 29.52 -6.13 9.41
N GLU A 229 29.22 -5.59 8.22
CA GLU A 229 29.95 -4.43 7.69
C GLU A 229 28.97 -3.46 7.00
N SER A 230 29.08 -2.22 7.42
CA SER A 230 28.31 -1.06 7.02
C SER A 230 28.63 -0.60 5.60
N LYS A 231 27.60 -0.47 4.76
CA LYS A 231 27.58 0.52 3.67
C LYS A 231 26.37 1.43 3.87
N GLU A 232 26.65 2.72 3.92
CA GLU A 232 25.65 3.79 3.88
C GLU A 232 24.84 3.67 2.60
N ASP A 233 23.58 3.27 2.71
CA ASP A 233 22.61 3.46 1.64
C ASP A 233 21.57 4.49 2.08
N LYS A 234 21.52 5.58 1.31
CA LYS A 234 20.48 6.60 1.39
C LYS A 234 19.10 5.94 1.30
N PRO A 235 18.09 6.43 2.04
CA PRO A 235 16.72 5.95 1.87
C PRO A 235 16.29 6.19 0.42
N ALA A 236 16.03 5.12 -0.33
CA ALA A 236 15.22 5.21 -1.54
C ALA A 236 13.79 5.55 -1.10
N GLU A 237 13.38 6.79 -1.30
CA GLU A 237 11.98 7.20 -1.21
C GLU A 237 11.17 6.41 -2.25
N PRO A 238 10.05 5.76 -1.88
CA PRO A 238 9.10 5.32 -2.89
C PRO A 238 8.40 6.56 -3.43
N GLU A 239 8.88 7.04 -4.57
CA GLU A 239 8.30 8.15 -5.32
C GLU A 239 6.84 7.83 -5.64
N ALA A 240 5.96 8.75 -5.23
CA ALA A 240 4.53 8.67 -5.47
C ALA A 240 4.27 8.60 -6.97
N ALA A 241 3.46 7.64 -7.42
CA ALA A 241 2.78 7.73 -8.71
C ALA A 241 1.85 8.95 -8.65
N ALA A 242 2.34 10.08 -9.17
CA ALA A 242 1.62 11.33 -9.28
C ALA A 242 0.75 11.29 -10.55
N ALA A 243 -0.57 11.34 -10.37
CA ALA A 243 -1.51 11.67 -11.44
C ALA A 243 -1.29 13.12 -11.91
N PRO A 244 -1.50 13.45 -13.19
CA PRO A 244 -1.20 14.77 -13.73
C PRO A 244 -2.20 15.82 -13.19
N ALA A 245 -1.68 17.00 -12.84
CA ALA A 245 -2.48 18.17 -12.47
C ALA A 245 -3.18 18.76 -13.71
N PRO A 246 -4.39 19.36 -13.57
CA PRO A 246 -5.09 19.99 -14.68
C PRO A 246 -4.37 21.28 -15.12
N GLU A 247 -4.23 21.43 -16.43
CA GLU A 247 -3.59 22.58 -17.10
C GLU A 247 -4.44 23.86 -16.91
N GLU A 248 -3.85 24.92 -16.37
CA GLU A 248 -4.50 26.23 -16.24
C GLU A 248 -4.75 26.85 -17.61
N THR A 249 -6.02 26.90 -18.05
CA THR A 249 -6.42 27.73 -19.18
C THR A 249 -6.30 29.22 -18.83
N LYS A 250 -5.30 29.89 -19.41
CA LYS A 250 -5.20 31.36 -19.42
C LYS A 250 -6.43 32.00 -20.11
N PRO A 251 -7.02 33.07 -19.55
CA PRO A 251 -8.07 33.80 -20.26
C PRO A 251 -7.46 34.63 -21.40
N ALA A 252 -8.03 34.48 -22.59
CA ALA A 252 -7.71 35.25 -23.78
C ALA A 252 -8.07 36.74 -23.60
N ALA A 253 -7.17 37.61 -24.02
CA ALA A 253 -7.36 39.06 -24.08
C ALA A 253 -8.47 39.42 -25.08
N ALA A 254 -9.48 40.16 -24.61
CA ALA A 254 -10.48 40.80 -25.48
C ALA A 254 -10.10 42.26 -25.72
N ALA A 255 -10.04 42.62 -27.00
CA ALA A 255 -9.67 43.92 -27.50
C ALA A 255 -10.78 44.99 -27.33
N ALA A 256 -10.29 46.21 -27.19
CA ALA A 256 -10.89 47.54 -27.25
C ALA A 256 -12.29 47.73 -27.87
N ALA A 257 -13.07 48.60 -27.20
CA ALA A 257 -14.06 49.48 -27.83
C ALA A 257 -13.85 50.93 -27.31
N PRO A 258 -14.08 51.97 -28.15
CA PRO A 258 -13.65 53.34 -27.86
C PRO A 258 -14.70 54.13 -27.07
N ALA A 259 -14.23 55.00 -26.16
CA ALA A 259 -15.03 56.06 -25.56
C ALA A 259 -14.69 57.40 -26.24
N ALA A 260 -15.73 58.08 -26.71
CA ALA A 260 -15.71 59.44 -27.22
C ALA A 260 -16.05 60.43 -26.07
N PRO A 261 -16.06 61.76 -26.29
CA PRO A 261 -15.19 62.72 -25.61
C PRO A 261 -15.91 63.53 -24.52
N GLU A 262 -15.15 64.13 -23.61
CA GLU A 262 -15.60 65.31 -22.86
C GLU A 262 -14.52 66.40 -22.82
N SER A 263 -14.95 67.58 -23.28
CA SER A 263 -14.43 68.95 -23.07
C SER A 263 -13.00 69.32 -23.46
#